data_AF-A0A0P8X4Y8-F1
#
_entry.id   AF-A0A0P8X4Y8-F1
#
_cell.length_a   1.000
_cell.length_b   1.000
_cell.length_c   1.000
_cell.angle_alpha   90.00
_cell.angle_beta   90.00
_cell.angle_gamma   90.00
#
_symmetry.space_group_name_H-M   'P 1'
#
loop_
_entity.id
_entity.type
_entity.pdbx_description
1 polymer ?
#
loop_
_entity_poly.entity_id
_entity_poly.type
_entity_poly.pdbx_seq_one_letter_code
_entity_poly.pdbx_strand_id
1 'polypeptide(L)'
;MLDISILPAPQEVIDTLKNLLTEGFGIDSMFVRARLPWVEIKVSEGLYINLDGEPLEGDNLRFSVRPAALLVHLPEDSPLLRAGEVPSRQG
;
A
#
# COMPACT_ATOMS: atom_id res chain seq x y z
N MET A 1 -7.02 5.49 7.98
CA MET A 1 -5.53 5.49 7.91
C MET A 1 -5.14 5.03 6.51
N LEU A 2 -3.90 5.26 6.09
CA LEU A 2 -3.34 4.68 4.86
C LEU A 2 -2.77 3.31 5.19
N ASP A 3 -3.12 2.30 4.40
CA ASP A 3 -2.47 0.99 4.42
C ASP A 3 -1.31 0.99 3.43
N ILE A 4 -0.10 0.79 3.93
CA ILE A 4 1.14 0.85 3.17
C ILE A 4 1.72 -0.55 3.08
N SER A 5 2.04 -0.98 1.87
CA SER A 5 2.79 -2.21 1.59
C SER A 5 3.93 -1.90 0.64
N ILE A 6 5.16 -2.09 1.12
CA ILE A 6 6.39 -1.88 0.35
C ILE A 6 7.02 -3.25 0.12
N LEU A 7 7.28 -3.58 -1.14
CA LEU A 7 8.12 -4.71 -1.49
C LEU A 7 9.56 -4.22 -1.63
N PRO A 8 10.49 -4.61 -0.74
CA PRO A 8 11.90 -4.33 -0.93
C PRO A 8 12.41 -5.06 -2.18
N ALA A 9 13.26 -4.41 -2.98
CA ALA A 9 13.80 -5.00 -4.20
C ALA A 9 15.26 -5.48 -4.01
N PRO A 10 15.50 -6.71 -3.57
CA PRO A 10 16.66 -7.47 -4.01
C PRO A 10 16.43 -7.96 -5.44
N GLN A 11 17.44 -7.93 -6.31
CA GLN A 11 17.34 -8.41 -7.70
C GLN A 11 16.80 -9.85 -7.81
N GLU A 12 17.11 -10.70 -6.83
CA GLU A 12 16.62 -12.09 -6.72
C GLU A 12 15.14 -12.20 -6.34
N VAL A 13 14.57 -11.18 -5.70
CA VAL A 13 13.18 -11.18 -5.21
C VAL A 13 12.19 -10.85 -6.31
N ILE A 14 12.54 -10.09 -7.35
CA ILE A 14 11.59 -9.78 -8.45
C ILE A 14 11.22 -11.05 -9.24
N ASP A 15 12.19 -11.90 -9.55
CA ASP A 15 11.93 -13.14 -10.27
C ASP A 15 11.24 -14.18 -9.38
N THR A 16 11.60 -14.21 -8.09
CA THR A 16 10.90 -15.03 -7.09
C THR A 16 9.45 -14.55 -6.89
N LEU A 17 9.18 -13.24 -6.98
CA LEU A 17 7.83 -12.66 -6.87
C LEU A 17 6.94 -13.09 -8.04
N LYS A 18 7.47 -13.09 -9.28
CA LYS A 18 6.73 -13.58 -10.45
C LYS A 18 6.31 -15.03 -10.25
N ASN A 19 7.22 -15.87 -9.77
CA ASN A 19 6.95 -17.28 -9.52
C ASN A 19 5.94 -17.48 -8.38
N LEU A 20 6.08 -16.77 -7.25
CA LEU A 20 5.16 -16.89 -6.11
C LEU A 20 3.77 -16.30 -6.36
N LEU A 21 3.64 -15.23 -7.15
CA LEU A 21 2.34 -14.72 -7.61
C LEU A 21 1.63 -15.73 -8.50
N THR A 22 2.39 -16.52 -9.27
CA THR A 22 1.86 -17.58 -10.14
C THR A 22 1.47 -18.82 -9.33
N GLU A 23 2.21 -19.13 -8.25
CA GLU A 23 2.04 -20.33 -7.44
C GLU A 23 1.19 -20.14 -6.16
N GLY A 24 0.85 -18.89 -5.80
CA GLY A 24 -0.16 -18.57 -4.78
C GLY A 24 0.27 -18.71 -3.31
N PHE A 25 1.57 -18.88 -3.02
CA PHE A 25 2.06 -19.08 -1.65
C PHE A 25 2.98 -17.94 -1.16
N GLY A 26 2.83 -17.56 0.12
CA GLY A 26 3.91 -17.04 0.96
C GLY A 26 4.43 -15.62 0.73
N ILE A 27 3.79 -14.78 -0.09
CA ILE A 27 4.31 -13.43 -0.37
C ILE A 27 4.22 -12.45 0.80
N ASP A 28 3.38 -12.75 1.79
CA ASP A 28 3.08 -11.80 2.86
C ASP A 28 4.27 -11.46 3.75
N SER A 29 5.25 -12.36 3.90
CA SER A 29 6.46 -12.10 4.69
C SER A 29 7.47 -11.20 3.97
N MET A 30 7.32 -10.99 2.65
CA MET A 30 8.24 -10.18 1.86
C MET A 30 7.92 -8.68 1.92
N PHE A 31 6.70 -8.31 2.33
CA PHE A 31 6.29 -6.92 2.40
C PHE A 31 6.63 -6.28 3.74
N VAL A 32 7.15 -5.06 3.69
CA VAL A 32 7.11 -4.14 4.83
C VAL A 32 5.74 -3.48 4.83
N ARG A 33 4.98 -3.70 5.90
CA ARG A 33 3.62 -3.15 6.05
C ARG A 33 3.54 -2.16 7.20
N ALA A 34 2.77 -1.10 6.99
CA ALA A 34 2.44 -0.14 8.02
C ALA A 34 1.05 0.44 7.77
N ARG A 35 0.37 0.84 8.84
CA ARG A 35 -0.86 1.63 8.77
C ARG A 35 -0.60 2.98 9.42
N LEU A 36 -0.67 4.07 8.65
CA LEU A 36 -0.27 5.41 9.11
C LEU A 36 -1.27 6.48 8.66
N PRO A 37 -1.45 7.60 9.39
CA PRO A 37 -2.32 8.69 8.95
C PRO A 37 -1.75 9.48 7.76
N TRP A 38 -0.45 9.42 7.56
CA TRP A 38 0.26 10.05 6.44
C TRP A 38 1.57 9.29 6.15
N VAL A 39 2.11 9.47 4.95
CA VAL A 39 3.43 8.99 4.53
C VAL A 39 4.14 10.06 3.70
N GLU A 40 5.45 10.13 3.84
CA GLU A 40 6.33 10.98 3.03
C GLU A 40 7.35 10.11 2.33
N ILE A 41 7.52 10.29 1.02
CA ILE A 41 8.37 9.47 0.15
C ILE A 41 9.38 10.40 -0.50
N LYS A 42 10.67 10.07 -0.35
CA LYS A 42 11.78 10.79 -0.94
C LYS A 42 12.63 9.84 -1.77
N VAL A 43 12.92 10.22 -3.02
CA VAL A 43 13.74 9.43 -3.95
C VAL A 43 14.71 10.33 -4.70
N SER A 44 15.85 9.78 -5.11
CA SER A 44 16.89 10.53 -5.81
C SER A 44 16.64 10.68 -7.32
N GLU A 45 15.95 9.73 -7.94
CA GLU A 45 15.82 9.64 -9.42
C GLU A 45 14.40 9.97 -9.92
N GLY A 46 13.56 10.56 -9.05
CA GLY A 46 12.15 10.79 -9.34
C GLY A 46 11.31 9.51 -9.23
N LEU A 47 10.06 9.67 -8.78
CA LEU A 47 9.11 8.57 -8.60
C LEU A 47 7.87 8.85 -9.46
N TYR A 48 7.56 7.90 -10.33
CA TYR A 48 6.29 7.87 -11.07
C TYR A 48 5.24 7.15 -10.22
N ILE A 49 4.12 7.83 -9.95
CA ILE A 49 2.99 7.29 -9.19
C ILE A 49 1.74 7.41 -10.04
N ASN A 50 0.91 6.36 -10.02
CA ASN A 50 -0.45 6.43 -10.52
C ASN A 50 -1.40 6.74 -9.36
N LEU A 51 -2.14 7.83 -9.45
CA LEU A 51 -3.17 8.24 -8.49
C LEU A 51 -4.54 8.13 -9.15
N ASP A 52 -5.30 7.08 -8.84
CA ASP A 52 -6.64 6.83 -9.40
C ASP A 52 -6.74 6.90 -10.95
N GLY A 53 -5.62 6.71 -11.66
CA GLY A 53 -5.53 6.78 -13.12
C GLY A 53 -4.79 8.02 -13.64
N GLU A 54 -4.46 8.98 -12.76
CA GLU A 54 -3.70 10.17 -13.11
C GLU A 54 -2.21 9.97 -12.81
N PRO A 55 -1.30 10.30 -13.74
CA PRO A 55 0.14 10.24 -13.50
C PRO A 55 0.60 11.40 -12.62
N LEU A 56 1.41 11.09 -11.61
CA LEU A 56 2.10 12.03 -10.75
C LEU A 56 3.60 11.73 -10.75
N GLU A 57 4.43 12.75 -10.89
CA GLU A 57 5.89 12.65 -10.86
C GLU A 57 6.47 13.62 -9.84
N GLY A 58 7.45 13.15 -9.06
CA GLY A 58 8.17 13.98 -8.11
C GLY A 58 9.23 13.21 -7.35
N ASP A 59 10.12 13.95 -6.70
CA ASP A 59 11.22 13.42 -5.88
C ASP A 59 10.91 13.47 -4.37
N ASN A 60 9.93 14.28 -3.96
CA ASN A 60 9.48 14.44 -2.58
C ASN A 60 7.96 14.59 -2.51
N LEU A 61 7.28 13.52 -2.11
CA LEU A 61 5.82 13.41 -2.15
C LEU A 61 5.27 13.11 -0.76
N ARG A 62 4.17 13.78 -0.39
CA ARG A 62 3.49 13.56 0.90
C ARG A 62 2.02 13.22 0.68
N PHE A 63 1.61 12.08 1.22
CA PHE A 63 0.23 11.60 1.20
C PHE A 63 -0.34 11.65 2.61
N SER A 64 -1.57 12.15 2.77
CA SER A 64 -2.25 12.24 4.06
C SER A 64 -3.71 11.89 3.94
N VAL A 65 -4.24 11.12 4.90
CA VAL A 65 -5.67 10.87 4.99
C VAL A 65 -6.40 12.16 5.34
N ARG A 66 -7.45 12.46 4.59
CA ARG A 66 -8.48 13.44 4.97
C ARG A 66 -9.67 12.66 5.54
N PRO A 67 -9.79 12.51 6.87
CA PRO A 67 -10.87 11.72 7.44
C PRO A 67 -12.22 12.35 7.13
N ALA A 68 -13.20 11.53 6.76
CA ALA A 68 -14.58 11.95 6.47
C ALA A 68 -14.70 13.09 5.44
N ALA A 69 -13.78 13.17 4.47
CA ALA A 69 -13.76 14.25 3.47
C ALA A 69 -14.94 14.22 2.50
N LEU A 70 -15.56 13.05 2.32
CA LEU A 70 -16.68 12.86 1.40
C LEU A 70 -17.79 12.05 2.07
N LEU A 71 -19.03 12.45 1.81
CA LEU A 71 -20.21 11.64 2.13
C LEU A 71 -20.48 10.71 0.96
N VAL A 72 -20.44 9.41 1.20
CA VAL A 72 -20.62 8.38 0.16
C VAL A 72 -21.86 7.57 0.50
N HIS A 73 -22.73 7.35 -0.49
CA HIS A 73 -23.84 6.41 -0.35
C HIS A 73 -23.31 4.98 -0.45
N LEU A 74 -23.35 4.25 0.67
CA LEU A 74 -22.82 2.90 0.80
C LEU A 74 -23.90 1.94 1.34
N PRO A 75 -23.85 0.65 1.00
CA PRO A 75 -24.65 -0.37 1.69
C PRO A 75 -24.32 -0.42 3.17
N GLU A 76 -25.29 -0.80 4.01
CA GLU A 76 -25.12 -0.90 5.47
C GLU A 76 -23.93 -1.81 5.85
N ASP A 77 -23.75 -2.92 5.12
CA ASP A 77 -22.67 -3.90 5.34
C ASP A 77 -21.41 -3.64 4.49
N SER A 78 -21.13 -2.39 4.12
CA SER A 78 -19.96 -2.07 3.30
C SER A 78 -18.66 -2.61 3.94
N PRO A 79 -17.93 -3.51 3.25
CA PRO A 79 -16.82 -4.25 3.85
C PRO A 79 -15.64 -3.34 4.23
N LEU A 80 -15.51 -2.18 3.57
CA LEU A 80 -14.46 -1.20 3.81
C LEU A 80 -14.71 -0.31 5.03
N LEU A 81 -15.93 -0.33 5.60
CA LEU A 81 -16.25 0.39 6.83
C LEU A 81 -16.00 -0.45 8.09
N ARG A 82 -15.78 -1.76 7.96
CA ARG A 82 -15.38 -2.61 9.08
C ARG A 82 -13.96 -2.21 9.46
N ALA A 83 -13.77 -1.76 10.70
CA ALA A 83 -12.48 -1.32 11.21
C ALA A 83 -11.45 -2.43 10.97
N GLY A 84 -10.53 -2.21 10.03
CA GLY A 84 -9.60 -3.24 9.60
C GLY A 84 -8.78 -3.75 10.79
N GLU A 85 -8.98 -5.01 11.14
CA GLU A 85 -8.18 -5.74 12.10
C GLU A 85 -6.72 -5.72 11.62
N VAL A 86 -5.80 -5.31 12.49
CA VAL A 86 -4.37 -5.37 12.18
C VAL A 86 -3.98 -6.86 12.13
N PRO A 87 -3.35 -7.36 11.05
CA PRO A 87 -2.83 -8.73 11.05
C PRO A 87 -1.83 -8.84 12.20
N SER A 88 -2.17 -9.66 13.19
CA SER A 88 -1.34 -9.91 14.36
C SER A 88 -0.04 -10.55 13.88
N ARG A 89 1.10 -9.91 14.13
CA ARG A 89 2.41 -10.54 13.96
C ARG A 89 2.48 -11.72 14.93
N GLN A 90 2.35 -12.95 14.43
CA GLN A 90 2.88 -14.10 15.15
C GLN A 90 4.40 -14.05 14.99
N GLY A 91 5.10 -13.92 16.12
CA GLY A 91 6.56 -13.95 16.20
C GLY A 91 7.11 -15.36 16.18
#